data_AF-A0A1H3BFW0-F1
#
_entry.id   AF-A0A1H3BFW0-F1
#
_cell.length_a   1.000
_cell.length_b   1.000
_cell.length_c   1.000
_cell.angle_alpha   90.00
_cell.angle_beta   90.00
_cell.angle_gamma   90.00
#
_symmetry.space_group_name_H-M   'P 1'
#
loop_
_entity.id
_entity.type
_entity.pdbx_description
1 polymer ?
#
loop_
_entity_poly.entity_id
_entity_poly.type
_entity_poly.pdbx_seq_one_letter_code
_entity_poly.pdbx_strand_id
1 'polypeptide(L)'
;MPKNFVRRTYDAWIREHARRFRYPPWIAESRKNGFELRFVGLAPQLSFQIRQRWGNAELMIHDERGVYWDIIGDFDVTEVRTPDGLYRCKWCQDGACYPSRAALWEAHVFEPLLDWVNQRTADQWVCLYGTPYQDIWGARILSCDAIAERNCVETFPLVTGIDGDRG
;
A
#
# COMPACT_ATOMS: atom_id res chain seq x y z
N MET A 1 6.32 17.22 15.75
CA MET A 1 4.92 16.82 16.00
C MET A 1 4.90 15.45 16.67
N PRO A 2 4.06 15.20 17.70
CA PRO A 2 3.91 13.88 18.28
C PRO A 2 3.42 12.88 17.24
N LYS A 3 4.02 11.69 17.18
CA LYS A 3 3.57 10.61 16.31
C LYS A 3 2.22 10.09 16.79
N ASN A 4 1.30 9.88 15.85
CA ASN A 4 0.01 9.29 16.15
C ASN A 4 0.14 7.79 16.49
N PHE A 5 -0.96 7.15 16.88
CA PHE A 5 -0.94 5.75 17.32
C PHE A 5 -0.38 4.84 16.23
N VAL A 6 -0.95 4.92 15.02
CA VAL A 6 -0.61 4.02 13.91
C VAL A 6 0.84 4.19 13.49
N ARG A 7 1.35 5.43 13.47
CA ARG A 7 2.75 5.68 13.17
C ARG A 7 3.69 5.06 14.20
N ARG A 8 3.35 5.12 15.49
CA ARG A 8 4.17 4.47 16.53
C ARG A 8 4.12 2.94 16.40
N THR A 9 2.95 2.38 16.10
CA THR A 9 2.79 0.94 15.84
C THR A 9 3.64 0.51 14.66
N TYR A 10 3.55 1.21 13.52
CA TYR A 10 4.37 0.93 12.34
C TYR A 10 5.86 1.05 12.63
N ASP A 11 6.30 2.12 13.29
CA ASP A 11 7.73 2.32 13.64
C ASP A 11 8.26 1.20 14.55
N ALA A 12 7.43 0.64 15.43
CA ALA A 12 7.81 -0.50 16.26
C ALA A 12 7.89 -1.78 15.43
N TRP A 13 6.81 -2.09 14.70
CA TRP A 13 6.70 -3.29 13.88
C TRP A 13 7.79 -3.36 12.79
N ILE A 14 8.08 -2.26 12.09
CA ILE A 14 9.04 -2.27 10.98
C ILE A 14 10.48 -2.54 11.45
N ARG A 15 10.85 -2.21 12.70
CA ARG A 15 12.20 -2.48 13.22
C ARG A 15 12.50 -3.98 13.29
N GLU A 16 11.48 -4.78 13.56
CA GLU A 16 11.60 -6.23 13.71
C GLU A 16 11.41 -6.94 12.37
N HIS A 17 10.67 -6.32 11.44
CA HIS A 17 10.23 -6.97 10.20
C HIS A 17 10.85 -6.41 8.93
N ALA A 18 11.64 -5.32 8.99
CA ALA A 18 12.25 -4.70 7.79
C ALA A 18 13.00 -5.70 6.91
N ARG A 19 13.69 -6.68 7.50
CA ARG A 19 14.47 -7.70 6.77
C ARG A 19 13.60 -8.68 5.97
N ARG A 20 12.29 -8.73 6.24
CA ARG A 20 11.34 -9.57 5.51
C ARG A 20 10.89 -8.93 4.20
N PHE A 21 11.10 -7.62 4.01
CA PHE A 21 10.74 -6.95 2.77
C PHE A 21 11.76 -7.22 1.68
N ARG A 22 11.29 -7.74 0.55
CA ARG A 22 12.03 -7.80 -0.71
C ARG A 22 12.28 -6.40 -1.27
N TYR A 23 11.28 -5.52 -1.14
CA TYR A 23 11.35 -4.11 -1.55
C TYR A 23 11.12 -3.24 -0.31
N PRO A 24 12.19 -2.83 0.39
CA PRO A 24 12.08 -2.13 1.67
C PRO A 24 11.28 -0.83 1.58
N PRO A 25 10.29 -0.62 2.47
CA PRO A 25 9.57 0.64 2.55
C PRO A 25 10.41 1.70 3.25
N TRP A 26 10.22 2.95 2.84
CA TRP A 26 10.68 4.13 3.56
C TRP A 26 9.54 5.15 3.66
N ILE A 27 9.58 5.97 4.70
CA ILE A 27 8.55 6.98 4.94
C ILE A 27 8.88 8.20 4.07
N ALA A 28 8.07 8.44 3.05
CA ALA A 28 8.21 9.61 2.19
C ALA A 28 7.60 10.86 2.80
N GLU A 29 6.46 10.71 3.45
CA GLU A 29 5.76 11.83 4.07
C GLU A 29 5.21 11.43 5.44
N SER A 30 5.23 12.37 6.39
CA SER A 30 4.54 12.21 7.67
C SER A 30 3.75 13.47 7.98
N ARG A 31 2.45 13.29 8.27
CA ARG A 31 1.52 14.34 8.68
C ARG A 31 0.88 13.98 10.03
N LYS A 32 0.07 14.88 10.57
CA LYS A 32 -0.61 14.69 11.86
C LYS A 32 -1.47 13.41 11.90
N ASN A 33 -2.20 13.13 10.82
CA ASN A 33 -3.22 12.07 10.77
C ASN A 33 -2.84 10.90 9.85
N GLY A 34 -1.58 10.80 9.45
CA GLY A 34 -1.19 9.80 8.48
C GLY A 34 0.25 9.92 8.02
N PHE A 35 0.68 8.97 7.21
CA PHE A 35 1.98 8.96 6.58
C PHE A 35 1.91 8.20 5.26
N GLU A 36 2.87 8.46 4.40
CA GLU A 36 3.04 7.80 3.11
C GLU A 36 4.33 7.00 3.11
N LEU A 37 4.26 5.78 2.61
CA LEU A 37 5.40 4.93 2.32
C LEU A 37 5.64 4.88 0.82
N ARG A 38 6.92 4.76 0.48
CA ARG A 38 7.43 4.40 -0.84
C ARG A 38 8.35 3.21 -0.69
N PHE A 39 8.65 2.53 -1.78
CA PHE A 39 9.39 1.27 -1.74
C PHE A 39 10.63 1.35 -2.59
N VAL A 40 11.74 0.83 -2.09
CA VAL A 40 12.98 0.72 -2.87
C VAL A 40 12.82 -0.38 -3.92
N GLY A 41 13.06 -0.05 -5.19
CA GLY A 41 12.98 -0.97 -6.31
C GLY A 41 11.57 -1.22 -6.86
N LEU A 42 10.56 -0.50 -6.38
CA LEU A 42 9.25 -0.40 -7.04
C LEU A 42 9.06 0.97 -7.70
N ALA A 43 8.10 1.04 -8.62
CA ALA A 43 7.77 2.24 -9.37
C ALA A 43 7.51 3.45 -8.44
N PRO A 44 8.08 4.63 -8.75
CA PRO A 44 7.82 5.86 -7.99
C PRO A 44 6.39 6.39 -8.13
N GLN A 45 5.60 5.83 -9.03
CA GLN A 45 4.15 6.05 -9.16
C GLN A 45 3.35 5.36 -8.05
N LEU A 46 3.91 4.31 -7.44
CA LEU A 46 3.30 3.57 -6.35
C LEU A 46 3.58 4.27 -5.02
N SER A 47 2.53 4.44 -4.21
CA SER A 47 2.64 4.84 -2.82
C SER A 47 1.75 3.97 -1.94
N PHE A 48 2.09 3.86 -0.66
CA PHE A 48 1.17 3.30 0.33
C PHE A 48 0.81 4.38 1.33
N GLN A 49 -0.46 4.74 1.39
CA GLN A 49 -0.93 5.83 2.22
C GLN A 49 -1.75 5.30 3.39
N ILE A 50 -1.37 5.71 4.60
CA ILE A 50 -2.15 5.43 5.81
C ILE A 50 -2.76 6.72 6.33
N ARG A 51 -4.08 6.75 6.49
CA ARG A 51 -4.83 7.84 7.14
C ARG A 51 -5.59 7.34 8.36
N GLN A 52 -4.98 7.49 9.53
CA GLN A 52 -5.51 6.98 10.80
C GLN A 52 -6.94 7.48 11.11
N ARG A 53 -7.31 8.71 10.74
CA ARG A 53 -8.61 9.30 11.12
C ARG A 53 -9.79 8.43 10.67
N TRP A 54 -9.65 7.78 9.53
CA TRP A 54 -10.70 7.01 8.89
C TRP A 54 -10.35 5.53 8.75
N GLY A 55 -9.09 5.16 9.06
CA GLY A 55 -8.62 3.79 8.95
C GLY A 55 -8.15 3.40 7.56
N ASN A 56 -8.02 4.37 6.64
CA ASN A 56 -7.55 4.09 5.29
C ASN A 56 -6.11 3.63 5.30
N ALA A 57 -5.82 2.57 4.54
CA ALA A 57 -4.50 2.01 4.31
C ALA A 57 -4.45 1.44 2.90
N GLU A 58 -4.05 2.26 1.93
CA GLU A 58 -4.29 2.02 0.51
C GLU A 58 -2.97 2.07 -0.28
N LEU A 59 -2.80 1.14 -1.23
CA LEU A 59 -1.77 1.21 -2.27
C LEU A 59 -2.31 2.04 -3.44
N MET A 60 -1.78 3.24 -3.59
CA MET A 60 -2.24 4.21 -4.58
C MET A 60 -1.29 4.27 -5.77
N ILE A 61 -1.85 4.42 -6.95
CA ILE A 61 -1.14 4.71 -8.19
C ILE A 61 -1.36 6.17 -8.57
N HIS A 62 -0.25 6.83 -8.91
CA HIS A 62 -0.24 8.17 -9.46
C HIS A 62 0.45 8.16 -10.82
N ASP A 63 0.09 9.08 -11.73
CA ASP A 63 0.89 9.31 -12.94
C ASP A 63 2.23 10.00 -12.61
N GLU A 64 3.10 10.19 -13.61
CA GLU A 64 4.40 10.85 -13.44
C GLU A 64 4.31 12.31 -12.94
N ARG A 65 3.13 12.94 -13.04
CA ARG A 65 2.87 14.30 -12.54
C ARG A 65 2.31 14.28 -11.12
N GLY A 66 2.15 13.10 -10.52
CA GLY A 66 1.59 12.92 -9.18
C GLY A 66 0.05 12.91 -9.14
N VAL A 67 -0.63 12.89 -10.29
CA VAL A 67 -2.10 12.83 -10.35
C VAL A 67 -2.56 11.45 -9.91
N TYR A 68 -3.44 11.40 -8.92
CA TYR A 68 -4.05 10.15 -8.47
C TYR A 68 -4.80 9.46 -9.61
N TRP A 69 -4.59 8.15 -9.75
CA TRP A 69 -5.24 7.32 -10.76
C TRP A 69 -6.17 6.30 -10.14
N ASP A 70 -5.65 5.44 -9.26
CA ASP A 70 -6.42 4.32 -8.72
C ASP A 70 -5.81 3.77 -7.41
N ILE A 71 -6.59 2.96 -6.71
CA ILE A 71 -6.16 2.13 -5.58
C ILE A 71 -6.03 0.69 -6.06
N ILE A 72 -4.82 0.14 -6.00
CA ILE A 72 -4.52 -1.23 -6.46
C ILE A 72 -4.35 -2.23 -5.31
N GLY A 73 -4.55 -1.78 -4.07
CA GLY A 73 -4.57 -2.61 -2.88
C GLY A 73 -5.24 -1.84 -1.74
N ASP A 74 -6.22 -2.48 -1.11
CA ASP A 74 -7.01 -1.93 -0.01
C ASP A 74 -6.79 -2.81 1.23
N PHE A 75 -6.35 -2.17 2.31
CA PHE A 75 -6.05 -2.79 3.60
C PHE A 75 -6.76 -2.03 4.73
N ASP A 76 -7.88 -1.40 4.42
CA ASP A 76 -8.59 -0.53 5.33
C ASP A 76 -9.04 -1.23 6.61
N VAL A 77 -8.88 -0.53 7.73
CA VAL A 77 -9.25 -1.04 9.05
C VAL A 77 -10.25 -0.12 9.73
N THR A 78 -11.43 -0.64 10.05
CA THR A 78 -12.33 0.03 10.98
C THR A 78 -12.24 -0.64 12.35
N GLU A 79 -11.41 -0.07 13.22
CA GLU A 79 -11.17 -0.58 14.57
C GLU A 79 -12.47 -0.63 15.40
N VAL A 80 -12.79 -1.79 15.97
CA VAL A 80 -13.85 -1.96 16.97
C VAL A 80 -13.28 -2.68 18.17
N ARG A 81 -13.54 -2.14 19.37
CA ARG A 81 -13.28 -2.84 20.63
C ARG A 81 -14.49 -3.66 21.02
N THR A 82 -14.30 -4.94 21.28
CA THR A 82 -15.35 -5.87 21.67
C THR A 82 -15.64 -5.78 23.19
N PRO A 83 -16.78 -6.29 23.68
CA PRO A 83 -17.15 -6.23 25.11
C PRO A 83 -16.15 -6.93 26.05
N ASP A 84 -15.49 -7.98 25.58
CA ASP A 84 -14.42 -8.71 26.28
C ASP A 84 -13.05 -8.01 26.20
N GLY A 85 -12.99 -6.83 25.58
CA GLY A 85 -11.81 -5.96 25.55
C GLY A 85 -10.84 -6.21 24.41
N LEU A 86 -11.11 -7.18 23.53
CA LEU A 86 -10.35 -7.46 22.31
C LEU A 86 -10.65 -6.42 21.20
N TYR A 87 -9.93 -6.53 20.09
CA TYR A 87 -10.03 -5.64 18.94
C TYR A 87 -10.28 -6.41 17.65
N ARG A 88 -11.11 -5.87 16.75
CA ARG A 88 -11.32 -6.45 15.41
C ARG A 88 -11.60 -5.37 14.38
N CYS A 89 -11.50 -5.71 13.10
CA CYS A 89 -12.02 -4.87 12.02
C CYS A 89 -13.54 -5.04 11.89
N LYS A 90 -14.30 -3.95 11.77
CA LYS A 90 -15.76 -3.96 11.59
C LYS A 90 -16.20 -4.63 10.29
N TRP A 91 -15.38 -4.52 9.25
CA TRP A 91 -15.72 -4.97 7.90
C TRP A 91 -15.40 -6.45 7.66
N CYS A 92 -14.59 -7.08 8.51
CA CYS A 92 -14.32 -8.51 8.43
C CYS A 92 -15.48 -9.31 9.02
N GLN A 93 -16.22 -10.01 8.17
CA GLN A 93 -17.16 -11.05 8.60
C GLN A 93 -16.36 -12.21 9.19
N ASP A 94 -16.76 -12.68 10.38
CA ASP A 94 -16.07 -13.74 11.15
C ASP A 94 -14.57 -13.51 11.38
N GLY A 95 -14.14 -12.24 11.34
CA GLY A 95 -12.74 -11.86 11.51
C GLY A 95 -12.21 -12.17 12.91
N ALA A 96 -10.91 -12.50 12.97
CA ALA A 96 -10.21 -12.75 14.23
C ALA A 96 -10.31 -11.53 15.18
N CYS A 97 -10.39 -11.84 16.47
CA CYS A 97 -10.23 -10.87 17.54
C CYS A 97 -8.77 -10.84 18.01
N TYR A 98 -8.23 -9.65 18.20
CA TYR A 98 -6.85 -9.38 18.54
C TYR A 98 -6.72 -8.84 19.96
N PRO A 99 -5.65 -9.18 20.70
CA PRO A 99 -5.47 -8.75 22.08
C PRO A 99 -5.19 -7.25 22.24
N SER A 100 -4.84 -6.55 21.16
CA SER A 100 -4.57 -5.12 21.18
C SER A 100 -4.86 -4.47 19.83
N ARG A 101 -5.00 -3.14 19.82
CA ARG A 101 -5.06 -2.35 18.57
C ARG A 101 -3.80 -2.56 17.73
N ALA A 102 -2.64 -2.69 18.35
CA ALA A 102 -1.38 -2.89 17.62
C ALA A 102 -1.43 -4.22 16.85
N ALA A 103 -1.80 -5.31 17.54
CA ALA A 103 -1.95 -6.62 16.92
C ALA A 103 -2.97 -6.63 15.78
N LEU A 104 -4.08 -5.87 15.89
CA LEU A 104 -5.02 -5.68 14.81
C LEU A 104 -4.36 -5.01 13.58
N TRP A 105 -3.67 -3.88 13.77
CA TRP A 105 -3.00 -3.18 12.65
C TRP A 105 -1.89 -4.00 12.01
N GLU A 106 -1.10 -4.70 12.82
CA GLU A 106 -0.02 -5.56 12.34
C GLU A 106 -0.60 -6.66 11.44
N ALA A 107 -1.57 -7.42 11.93
CA ALA A 107 -2.15 -8.54 11.19
C ALA A 107 -3.05 -8.13 10.02
N HIS A 108 -3.75 -6.99 10.12
CA HIS A 108 -4.73 -6.58 9.11
C HIS A 108 -4.14 -5.66 8.03
N VAL A 109 -3.08 -4.92 8.34
CA VAL A 109 -2.52 -3.90 7.45
C VAL A 109 -1.07 -4.19 7.10
N PHE A 110 -0.21 -4.35 8.09
CA PHE A 110 1.24 -4.38 7.84
C PHE A 110 1.73 -5.72 7.27
N GLU A 111 1.22 -6.84 7.80
CA GLU A 111 1.51 -8.19 7.28
C GLU A 111 0.96 -8.36 5.85
N PRO A 112 -0.31 -8.03 5.54
CA PRO A 112 -0.80 -8.10 4.16
C PRO A 112 -0.07 -7.16 3.19
N LEU A 113 0.34 -5.97 3.62
CA LEU A 113 1.17 -5.08 2.81
C LEU A 113 2.52 -5.74 2.48
N LEU A 114 3.18 -6.31 3.48
CA LEU A 114 4.45 -7.02 3.30
C LEU A 114 4.31 -8.16 2.30
N ASP A 115 3.26 -8.97 2.44
CA ASP A 115 2.98 -10.08 1.54
C ASP A 115 2.73 -9.59 0.12
N TRP A 116 1.91 -8.54 -0.04
CA TRP A 116 1.63 -7.93 -1.34
C TRP A 116 2.93 -7.46 -2.01
N VAL A 117 3.76 -6.71 -1.28
CA VAL A 117 5.04 -6.17 -1.79
C VAL A 117 5.99 -7.29 -2.19
N ASN A 118 6.10 -8.34 -1.38
CA ASN A 118 7.03 -9.44 -1.63
C ASN A 118 6.65 -10.30 -2.84
N GLN A 119 5.37 -10.35 -3.19
CA GLN A 119 4.88 -11.05 -4.37
C GLN A 119 5.18 -10.31 -5.68
N ARG A 120 5.77 -9.10 -5.65
CA ARG A 120 6.05 -8.36 -6.89
C ARG A 120 7.24 -8.92 -7.65
N THR A 121 7.09 -9.05 -8.97
CA THR A 121 8.07 -9.65 -9.89
C THR A 121 8.42 -8.70 -11.06
N ALA A 122 9.57 -8.92 -11.69
CA ALA A 122 10.13 -8.01 -12.70
C ALA A 122 9.33 -7.97 -14.03
N ASP A 123 8.51 -8.99 -14.29
CA ASP A 123 7.63 -9.09 -15.45
C ASP A 123 6.30 -8.33 -15.26
N GLN A 124 6.05 -7.77 -14.07
CA GLN A 124 4.84 -7.02 -13.77
C GLN A 124 4.95 -5.55 -14.16
N TRP A 125 3.89 -5.08 -14.83
CA TRP A 125 3.72 -3.71 -15.29
C TRP A 125 2.41 -3.15 -14.75
N VAL A 126 2.40 -1.85 -14.44
CA VAL A 126 1.17 -1.12 -14.19
C VAL A 126 0.69 -0.55 -15.51
N CYS A 127 -0.57 -0.82 -15.84
CA CYS A 127 -1.26 -0.29 -17.00
C CYS A 127 -2.33 0.68 -16.51
N LEU A 128 -2.24 1.93 -16.94
CA LEU A 128 -3.23 2.97 -16.68
C LEU A 128 -4.25 2.95 -17.80
N TYR A 129 -5.51 2.83 -17.41
CA TYR A 129 -6.66 2.86 -18.30
C TYR A 129 -7.40 4.16 -18.12
N GLY A 130 -7.88 4.69 -19.24
CA GLY A 130 -8.66 5.90 -19.27
C GLY A 130 -9.47 5.97 -20.54
N THR A 131 -10.68 6.53 -20.46
CA THR A 131 -11.31 7.09 -21.66
C THR A 131 -11.57 8.58 -21.42
N PRO A 132 -11.04 9.48 -22.27
CA PRO A 132 -11.25 10.92 -22.12
C PRO A 132 -12.74 11.32 -22.06
N TYR A 133 -13.63 10.49 -22.60
CA TYR A 133 -15.05 10.77 -22.70
C TYR A 133 -15.88 10.34 -21.47
N GLN A 134 -15.38 9.44 -20.63
CA GLN A 134 -16.17 8.87 -19.53
C GLN A 134 -15.64 9.23 -18.14
N ASP A 135 -14.49 9.89 -18.04
CA ASP A 135 -13.82 10.19 -16.76
C ASP A 135 -13.62 8.94 -15.89
N ILE A 136 -13.52 7.78 -16.54
CA ILE A 136 -13.24 6.50 -15.91
C ILE A 136 -11.75 6.27 -16.04
N TRP A 137 -11.08 6.24 -14.90
CA TRP A 137 -9.66 5.96 -14.75
C TRP A 137 -9.50 4.69 -13.91
N GLY A 138 -8.50 3.88 -14.24
CA GLY A 138 -8.20 2.69 -13.46
C GLY A 138 -6.78 2.21 -13.71
N ALA A 139 -6.24 1.42 -12.80
CA ALA A 139 -4.92 0.83 -12.93
C ALA A 139 -5.00 -0.69 -12.76
N ARG A 140 -4.23 -1.43 -13.56
CA ARG A 140 -4.07 -2.88 -13.39
C ARG A 140 -2.61 -3.26 -13.37
N ILE A 141 -2.28 -4.28 -12.57
CA ILE A 141 -1.00 -4.97 -12.68
C ILE A 141 -1.18 -6.12 -13.67
N LEU A 142 -0.41 -6.09 -14.76
CA LEU A 142 -0.40 -7.11 -15.80
C LEU A 142 1.02 -7.65 -16.00
N SER A 143 1.14 -8.85 -16.55
CA SER A 143 2.42 -9.33 -17.10
C SER A 143 2.74 -8.59 -18.40
N CYS A 144 4.03 -8.40 -18.71
CA CYS A 144 4.49 -7.72 -19.93
C CYS A 144 3.81 -8.24 -21.22
N ASP A 145 3.59 -9.56 -21.33
CA ASP A 145 2.99 -10.19 -22.51
C ASP A 145 1.48 -9.93 -22.65
N ALA A 146 0.83 -9.39 -21.62
CA ALA A 146 -0.61 -9.10 -21.60
C ALA A 146 -0.93 -7.63 -21.93
N ILE A 147 0.09 -6.80 -22.19
CA ILE A 147 -0.08 -5.37 -22.50
C ILE A 147 -0.52 -5.21 -23.96
N ALA A 148 -1.81 -5.43 -24.23
CA ALA A 148 -2.42 -5.21 -25.55
C ALA A 148 -3.87 -4.72 -25.49
N GLU A 149 -4.34 -4.27 -24.32
CA GLU A 149 -5.74 -3.92 -24.11
C GLU A 149 -6.10 -2.54 -24.71
N ARG A 150 -7.31 -2.45 -25.29
CA ARG A 150 -7.88 -1.18 -25.75
C ARG A 150 -8.02 -0.22 -24.55
N ASN A 151 -7.75 1.06 -24.75
CA ASN A 151 -7.85 2.14 -23.76
C ASN A 151 -6.75 2.16 -22.68
N CYS A 152 -5.68 1.39 -22.83
CA CYS A 152 -4.46 1.62 -22.06
C CYS A 152 -3.81 2.91 -22.56
N VAL A 153 -3.64 3.89 -21.66
CA VAL A 153 -3.09 5.22 -22.00
C VAL A 153 -1.63 5.37 -21.60
N GLU A 154 -1.19 4.63 -20.59
CA GLU A 154 0.19 4.68 -20.10
C GLU A 154 0.54 3.35 -19.43
N THR A 155 1.81 2.97 -19.51
CA THR A 155 2.33 1.76 -18.87
C THR A 155 3.72 2.00 -18.31
N PHE A 156 4.02 1.44 -17.15
CA PHE A 156 5.36 1.48 -16.55
C PHE A 156 5.67 0.20 -15.79
N PRO A 157 6.96 -0.20 -15.69
CA PRO A 157 7.34 -1.39 -14.96
C PRO A 157 7.07 -1.19 -13.46
N LEU A 158 6.44 -2.17 -12.82
CA LEU A 158 6.16 -2.09 -11.38
C LEU A 158 7.42 -2.25 -10.54
N VAL A 159 8.33 -3.13 -10.98
CA VAL A 159 9.64 -3.34 -10.38
C VAL A 159 10.67 -2.64 -11.26
N THR A 160 11.30 -1.60 -10.74
CA THR A 160 12.25 -0.74 -11.48
C THR A 160 13.70 -1.19 -11.33
N GLY A 161 13.95 -2.26 -10.57
CA GLY A 161 15.28 -2.69 -10.17
C GLY A 161 15.73 -1.98 -8.90
N ILE A 162 16.48 -2.68 -8.05
CA ILE A 162 17.22 -2.03 -6.98
C ILE A 162 18.42 -1.40 -7.69
N ASP A 163 18.34 -0.11 -8.04
CA ASP A 163 19.50 0.63 -8.54
C ASP A 163 20.57 0.67 -7.43
N GLY A 164 21.38 -0.39 -7.43
CA GLY A 164 22.57 -0.59 -6.63
C GLY A 164 23.85 -0.33 -7.41
N ASP A 165 23.77 0.24 -8.62
CA ASP A 165 24.93 0.76 -9.35
C ASP A 165 24.86 2.29 -9.41
N ARG A 166 25.18 2.92 -8.28
CA ARG A 166 25.92 4.19 -8.32
C ARG A 166 27.40 3.83 -8.33
N GLY A 167 27.94 3.69 -9.54
CA GLY A 167 29.38 3.86 -9.78
C GLY A 167 29.80 5.31 -9.59
#